data_AF-A0A2V8KV49-F1
#
_entry.id   AF-A0A2V8KV49-F1
#
_cell.length_a   1.000
_cell.length_b   1.000
_cell.length_c   1.000
_cell.angle_alpha   90.00
_cell.angle_beta   90.00
_cell.angle_gamma   90.00
#
_symmetry.space_group_name_H-M   'P 1'
#
loop_
_entity.id
_entity.type
_entity.pdbx_description
1 polymer ?
#
loop_
_entity_poly.entity_id
_entity_poly.type
_entity_poly.pdbx_seq_one_letter_code
_entity_poly.pdbx_strand_id
1 'polypeptide(L)' 'MNKGPTLKKRQLIVAADDLGLTRRINEAIEKAHRDGIVTAASLIVNGGAFESAVDILKQNPQLDAGLHLNLTEGYAVTPY' A
#
# COMPACT_ATOMS: atom_id res chain seq x y z
N MET A 1 8.42 -45.09 -7.51
CA MET A 1 7.89 -44.21 -6.45
C MET A 1 7.08 -43.11 -7.14
N ASN A 2 5.74 -43.15 -7.04
CA ASN A 2 4.87 -42.16 -7.68
C ASN A 2 4.84 -40.87 -6.85
N LYS A 3 5.33 -39.76 -7.42
CA LYS A 3 5.10 -38.42 -6.85
C LYS A 3 3.63 -38.07 -7.12
N GLY A 4 2.83 -37.99 -6.07
CA GLY A 4 1.44 -37.49 -6.15
C GLY A 4 1.40 -36.06 -6.70
N PRO A 5 0.22 -35.55 -7.09
CA PRO A 5 0.10 -34.25 -7.74
C PRO A 5 0.61 -33.14 -6.81
N THR A 6 1.63 -32.40 -7.25
CA THR A 6 2.10 -31.19 -6.58
C THR A 6 1.01 -30.13 -6.61
N LEU A 7 0.47 -29.76 -5.44
CA LEU A 7 -0.46 -28.65 -5.30
C LEU A 7 0.23 -27.36 -5.77
N LYS A 8 -0.37 -26.70 -6.78
CA LYS A 8 0.10 -25.40 -7.28
C LYS A 8 -0.06 -24.36 -6.17
N LYS A 9 1.04 -23.69 -5.79
CA LYS A 9 1.04 -22.66 -4.74
C LYS A 9 0.14 -21.50 -5.20
N ARG A 10 -0.89 -21.15 -4.42
CA ARG A 10 -1.75 -19.99 -4.67
C ARG A 10 -1.01 -18.73 -4.22
N GLN A 11 -1.09 -17.67 -5.00
CA GLN A 11 -0.54 -16.35 -4.66
C GLN A 11 -1.71 -15.40 -4.36
N LEU A 12 -1.55 -14.58 -3.32
CA LEU A 12 -2.52 -13.57 -2.90
C LEU A 12 -1.75 -12.29 -2.57
N ILE A 13 -2.25 -11.17 -3.08
CA ILE A 13 -1.82 -9.82 -2.69
C ILE A 13 -2.97 -9.23 -1.88
N VAL A 14 -2.67 -8.76 -0.68
CA VAL A 14 -3.63 -8.03 0.15
C VAL A 14 -3.22 -6.56 0.11
N ALA A 15 -3.92 -5.77 -0.69
CA ALA A 15 -3.64 -4.36 -0.88
C ALA A 15 -4.49 -3.50 0.06
N ALA A 16 -3.86 -2.49 0.66
CA ALA A 16 -4.55 -1.41 1.37
C ALA A 16 -4.57 -0.14 0.52
N ASP A 17 -5.72 0.52 0.48
CA ASP A 17 -5.89 1.76 -0.27
C ASP A 17 -5.64 3.00 0.59
N ASP A 18 -5.50 4.15 -0.07
CA ASP A 18 -5.44 5.50 0.51
C ASP A 18 -4.18 5.82 1.34
N LEU A 19 -3.08 5.09 1.13
CA LEU A 19 -1.79 5.48 1.69
C LEU A 19 -1.45 6.88 1.18
N GLY A 20 -1.08 7.80 2.08
CA GLY A 20 -0.78 9.20 1.77
C GLY A 20 -1.96 10.15 2.00
N LEU A 21 -3.19 9.67 2.22
CA LEU A 21 -4.35 10.53 2.40
C LEU A 21 -4.33 11.28 3.74
N THR A 22 -4.25 10.55 4.85
CA THR A 22 -4.10 11.12 6.20
C THR A 22 -3.07 10.35 7.01
N ARG A 23 -2.50 10.99 8.03
CA ARG A 23 -1.52 10.34 8.91
C ARG A 23 -2.09 9.13 9.65
N ARG A 24 -3.37 9.18 10.06
CA ARG A 24 -4.03 8.05 10.74
C ARG A 24 -4.22 6.86 9.81
N ILE A 25 -4.54 7.11 8.53
CA ILE A 25 -4.64 6.04 7.52
C ILE A 25 -3.25 5.43 7.31
N ASN A 26 -2.22 6.25 7.15
CA ASN A 26 -0.84 5.79 7.01
C ASN A 26 -0.42 4.87 8.18
N GLU A 27 -0.62 5.31 9.42
CA GLU A 27 -0.29 4.55 10.63
C GLU A 27 -1.08 3.23 10.71
N ALA A 28 -2.35 3.23 10.29
CA ALA A 28 -3.18 2.03 10.24
C ALA A 28 -2.69 1.03 9.17
N ILE A 29 -2.29 1.51 7.99
CA ILE A 29 -1.74 0.67 6.91
C ILE A 29 -0.41 0.07 7.34
N GLU A 30 0.48 0.86 7.94
CA GLU A 30 1.75 0.37 8.47
C GLU A 30 1.52 -0.71 9.52
N LYS A 31 0.59 -0.47 10.46
CA LYS A 31 0.22 -1.47 11.46
C LYS A 31 -0.35 -2.73 10.82
N ALA A 32 -1.23 -2.61 9.83
CA ALA A 32 -1.83 -3.75 9.14
C ALA A 32 -0.82 -4.54 8.28
N HIS A 33 0.27 -3.91 7.85
CA HIS A 33 1.40 -4.57 7.21
C HIS A 33 2.28 -5.30 8.23
N ARG A 34 2.70 -4.60 9.30
CA ARG A 34 3.64 -5.14 10.30
C ARG A 34 3.03 -6.21 11.18
N ASP A 35 1.77 -6.04 11.59
CA ASP A 35 1.09 -6.90 12.54
C ASP A 35 -0.04 -7.72 11.88
N GLY A 36 -0.23 -7.59 10.57
CA GLY A 36 -1.36 -8.17 9.84
C GLY A 36 -0.96 -8.88 8.55
N ILE A 37 -1.85 -8.82 7.56
CA ILE A 37 -1.72 -9.56 6.29
C ILE A 37 -1.53 -8.65 5.09
N VAL A 38 -1.45 -7.32 5.27
CA VAL A 38 -1.29 -6.39 4.15
C VAL A 38 0.09 -6.58 3.54
N THR A 39 0.12 -6.81 2.23
CA THR A 39 1.36 -7.04 1.46
C THR A 39 1.68 -5.89 0.53
N ALA A 40 0.68 -5.07 0.16
CA ALA A 40 0.84 -3.94 -0.74
C ALA A 40 -0.01 -2.75 -0.30
N ALA A 41 0.35 -1.54 -0.74
CA ALA A 41 -0.45 -0.35 -0.55
C ALA A 41 -0.49 0.52 -1.82
N SER A 42 -1.56 1.27 -2.02
CA SER A 42 -1.69 2.24 -3.12
C SER A 42 -1.52 3.67 -2.59
N LEU A 43 -0.56 4.42 -3.14
CA LEU A 43 -0.13 5.74 -2.68
C LEU A 43 -0.85 6.87 -3.43
N ILE A 44 -1.52 7.74 -2.69
CA ILE A 44 -2.07 9.03 -3.14
C ILE A 44 -0.99 10.10 -2.99
N VAL A 45 -0.43 10.54 -4.11
CA VAL A 45 0.72 11.47 -4.16
C VAL A 45 0.36 12.93 -3.86
N ASN A 46 -0.90 13.31 -4.11
CA ASN A 46 -1.43 14.65 -3.80
C ASN A 46 -2.16 14.69 -2.45
N GLY A 47 -2.03 13.65 -1.63
CA GLY A 47 -2.66 13.53 -0.32
C GLY A 47 -1.92 14.35 0.74
N GLY A 48 -2.66 14.78 1.77
CA GLY A 48 -2.12 15.65 2.83
C GLY A 48 -1.07 14.98 3.73
N ALA A 49 -0.90 13.66 3.64
CA ALA A 49 0.06 12.89 4.41
C ALA A 49 1.07 12.13 3.54
N PHE A 50 1.33 12.62 2.32
CA PHE A 50 2.28 12.02 1.38
C PHE A 50 3.67 11.77 1.99
N GLU A 51 4.27 12.78 2.63
CA GLU A 51 5.62 12.65 3.21
C GLU A 51 5.68 11.55 4.28
N SER A 52 4.65 11.48 5.14
CA SER A 52 4.53 10.43 6.15
C SER A 52 4.39 9.04 5.52
N ALA A 53 3.72 8.92 4.38
CA ALA A 53 3.60 7.65 3.67
C ALA A 53 4.94 7.23 3.06
N VAL A 54 5.71 8.17 2.49
CA VAL A 54 7.05 7.91 1.95
C VAL A 54 7.98 7.40 3.05
N ASP A 55 7.94 7.99 4.24
CA ASP A 55 8.74 7.53 5.38
C ASP A 55 8.40 6.11 5.80
N ILE A 56 7.11 5.76 5.83
CA ILE A 56 6.65 4.40 6.14
C ILE A 56 7.14 3.40 5.09
N LEU A 57 7.02 3.72 3.80
CA LEU A 57 7.50 2.84 2.73
C LEU A 57 9.02 2.61 2.82
N LYS A 58 9.80 3.64 3.17
CA LYS A 58 11.25 3.51 3.41
C LYS A 58 11.57 2.63 4.62
N GLN A 59 10.79 2.73 5.69
CA GLN A 59 10.97 1.94 6.91
C GLN A 59 10.52 0.48 6.74
N ASN A 60 9.61 0.22 5.80
CA ASN A 60 9.01 -1.10 5.56
C ASN A 60 9.23 -1.55 4.11
N PRO A 61 10.48 -1.90 3.71
CA PRO A 61 10.80 -2.23 2.31
C PRO A 61 10.15 -3.52 1.77
N GLN A 62 9.41 -4.26 2.59
CA GLN A 62 8.62 -5.44 2.19
C GLN A 62 7.14 -5.10 1.91
N LEU A 63 6.72 -3.86 2.13
CA LEU A 63 5.40 -3.36 1.73
C LEU A 63 5.50 -2.88 0.28
N ASP A 64 4.91 -3.63 -0.65
CA ASP A 64 4.85 -3.21 -2.05
C ASP A 64 4.02 -1.93 -2.19
N ALA A 65 4.42 -1.03 -3.10
CA ALA A 65 3.74 0.24 -3.32
C ALA A 65 3.31 0.41 -4.77
N GLY A 66 2.04 0.75 -4.98
CA GLY A 66 1.47 1.16 -6.28
C GLY A 66 0.96 2.61 -6.25
N LEU A 67 0.59 3.15 -7.40
CA LEU A 67 -0.03 4.48 -7.51
C LEU A 67 -1.56 4.38 -7.32
N HIS A 68 -2.12 5.20 -6.44
CA HIS A 68 -3.56 5.42 -6.34
C HIS A 68 -3.93 6.73 -7.06
N LEU A 69 -4.51 6.62 -8.26
CA LEU A 69 -4.95 7.80 -9.02
C LEU A 69 -6.13 8.46 -8.33
N ASN A 70 -5.93 9.67 -7.82
CA ASN A 70 -6.93 10.43 -7.10
C ASN A 70 -7.43 11.61 -7.96
N LEU A 71 -8.75 11.66 -8.19
CA LEU A 71 -9.43 12.67 -9.00
C LEU A 71 -10.49 13.46 -8.22
N THR A 72 -10.70 13.13 -6.94
CA THR A 72 -11.85 13.60 -6.15
C THR A 72 -11.45 14.31 -4.87
N GLU A 73 -10.27 14.04 -4.33
CA GLU A 73 -9.83 14.59 -3.04
C GLU A 73 -8.59 15.48 -3.18
N GLY A 74 -8.55 16.59 -2.45
CA GLY A 74 -7.41 17.53 -2.49
C GLY A 74 -7.30 18.30 -3.81
N TYR A 75 -6.08 18.74 -4.12
CA TYR A 75 -5.78 19.54 -5.32
C TYR A 75 -5.07 18.69 -6.37
N ALA A 76 -5.26 19.04 -7.64
CA ALA A 76 -4.49 18.45 -8.72
C ALA A 76 -2.99 18.75 -8.56
N VAL A 77 -2.14 17.83 -9.02
CA VAL A 77 -0.67 18.01 -9.01
C VAL A 77 -0.24 19.01 -10.09
N THR A 78 -1.00 19.13 -11.17
CA THR A 78 -0.73 20.05 -12.26
C THR A 78 -1.28 21.45 -11.96
N PRO A 79 -0.65 22.51 -12.49
CA PRO A 79 -1.23 23.85 -12.48
C PRO A 79 -2.61 23.88 -13.15
N TYR A 80 -3.43 24.85 -12.73
CA TYR A 80 -4.65 25.25 -13.41
C TYR A 80 -4.36 26.21 -14.56
#